data_AF-A0A0S8CHB6-F1
#
_entry.id   AF-A0A0S8CHB6-F1
#
_cell.length_a   1.000
_cell.length_b   1.000
_cell.length_c   1.000
_cell.angle_alpha   90.00
_cell.angle_beta   90.00
_cell.angle_gamma   90.00
#
_symmetry.space_group_name_H-M   'P 1'
#
loop_
_entity.id
_entity.type
_entity.pdbx_description
1 polymer ?
#
loop_
_entity_poly.entity_id
_entity_poly.type
_entity_poly.pdbx_seq_one_letter_code
_entity_poly.pdbx_strand_id
1 'polypeptide(L)'
;GEEEGLDYVHLTAGCWEAVNWYVPEEDGTMLPEAEGMKSVLKIPVITPAIHRPENAEKALREGKTDMVSFCRPLIADPEWVNKVAKGEEKKIRKCIRCLGCLQRTRRALGLRCEVNREVGQERYNPEYHRLSAPNWKEYSLPK
;
A
#
# COMPACT_ATOMS: atom_id res chain seq x y z
N GLY A 1 1.74 -23.34 7.49
CA GLY A 1 1.03 -22.09 7.12
C GLY A 1 -0.39 -22.20 7.59
N GLU A 2 -1.26 -22.80 6.77
CA GLU A 2 -2.64 -23.10 7.14
C GLU A 2 -2.75 -24.07 8.34
N GLU A 3 -1.87 -25.08 8.39
CA GLU A 3 -1.76 -26.01 9.54
C GLU A 3 -1.38 -25.30 10.86
N GLU A 4 -0.79 -24.10 10.77
CA GLU A 4 -0.41 -23.26 11.92
C GLU A 4 -1.49 -22.20 12.23
N GLY A 5 -2.62 -22.20 11.51
CA GLY A 5 -3.72 -21.25 11.68
C GLY A 5 -3.47 -19.87 11.08
N LEU A 6 -2.55 -19.73 10.11
CA LEU A 6 -2.31 -18.47 9.42
C LEU A 6 -3.23 -18.33 8.19
N ASP A 7 -4.00 -17.23 8.11
CA ASP A 7 -4.85 -16.92 6.94
C ASP A 7 -4.07 -16.31 5.76
N TYR A 8 -3.02 -15.55 6.05
CA TYR A 8 -2.17 -14.89 5.04
C TYR A 8 -0.82 -14.51 5.65
N VAL A 9 0.13 -14.15 4.79
CA VAL A 9 1.42 -13.56 5.18
C VAL A 9 1.60 -12.21 4.50
N HIS A 10 1.84 -11.17 5.30
CA HIS A 10 2.28 -9.86 4.81
C HIS A 10 3.77 -9.72 5.04
N LEU A 11 4.54 -9.64 3.94
CA LEU A 11 6.00 -9.62 4.02
C LEU A 11 6.57 -8.22 3.93
N THR A 12 7.70 -8.02 4.61
CA THR A 12 8.55 -6.84 4.47
C THR A 12 10.00 -7.28 4.49
N ALA A 13 10.84 -6.67 3.67
CA ALA A 13 12.28 -6.90 3.69
C ALA A 13 13.04 -5.78 4.43
N GLY A 14 14.19 -6.13 4.99
CA GLY A 14 15.08 -5.19 5.67
C GLY A 14 14.84 -5.05 7.17
N CYS A 15 15.52 -4.06 7.75
CA CYS A 15 15.42 -3.68 9.15
C CYS A 15 15.69 -2.17 9.27
N TRP A 16 15.63 -1.61 10.48
CA TRP A 16 15.85 -0.18 10.71
C TRP A 16 17.24 0.30 10.29
N GLU A 17 18.23 -0.58 10.41
CA GLU A 17 19.63 -0.37 10.04
C GLU A 17 19.85 -0.57 8.52
N ALA A 18 18.99 -1.34 7.85
CA ALA A 18 19.03 -1.61 6.42
C ALA A 18 17.98 -0.77 5.66
N VAL A 19 18.08 0.56 5.77
CA VAL A 19 17.06 1.52 5.31
C VAL A 19 16.70 1.36 3.83
N ASN A 20 17.65 1.01 2.96
CA ASN A 20 17.37 0.86 1.52
C ASN A 20 16.42 -0.31 1.22
N TRP A 21 16.42 -1.34 2.07
CA TRP A 21 15.52 -2.48 1.97
C TRP A 21 14.15 -2.16 2.59
N TYR A 22 14.17 -1.48 3.75
CA TYR A 22 12.96 -1.06 4.46
C TYR A 22 12.19 0.06 3.72
N VAL A 23 12.90 0.94 3.02
CA VAL A 23 12.34 2.08 2.28
C VAL A 23 12.88 2.15 0.86
N PRO A 24 12.42 1.25 -0.02
CA PRO A 24 12.95 1.17 -1.37
C PRO A 24 12.62 2.41 -2.18
N GLU A 25 13.51 2.75 -3.10
CA GLU A 25 13.35 3.83 -4.08
C GLU A 25 12.59 3.38 -5.32
N GLU A 26 12.59 2.08 -5.59
CA GLU A 26 11.97 1.49 -6.78
C GLU A 26 10.71 0.70 -6.44
N ASP A 27 9.92 0.42 -7.48
CA ASP A 27 8.72 -0.41 -7.40
C ASP A 27 9.10 -1.89 -7.44
N GLY A 28 8.40 -2.71 -6.64
CA GLY A 28 8.49 -4.17 -6.76
C GLY A 28 9.80 -4.78 -6.24
N THR A 29 10.58 -4.02 -5.46
CA THR A 29 11.85 -4.49 -4.88
C THR A 29 11.70 -5.69 -3.94
N MET A 30 10.48 -5.95 -3.43
CA MET A 30 10.17 -7.07 -2.54
C MET A 30 9.46 -8.24 -3.26
N LEU A 31 9.36 -8.19 -4.60
CA LEU A 31 8.76 -9.29 -5.38
C LEU A 31 9.60 -10.58 -5.36
N PRO A 32 10.95 -10.54 -5.42
CA PRO A 32 11.74 -11.77 -5.35
C PRO A 32 11.51 -12.55 -4.04
N GLU A 33 11.41 -11.86 -2.91
CA GLU A 33 11.10 -12.46 -1.61
C GLU A 33 9.67 -13.03 -1.58
N ALA A 34 8.71 -12.32 -2.19
CA ALA A 34 7.34 -12.79 -2.34
C ALA A 34 7.26 -14.09 -3.16
N GLU A 35 7.97 -14.15 -4.29
CA GLU A 35 8.07 -15.35 -5.12
C GLU A 35 8.68 -16.53 -4.35
N GLY A 36 9.74 -16.28 -3.57
CA GLY A 36 10.32 -17.26 -2.67
C GLY A 36 9.30 -17.81 -1.67
N MET A 37 8.53 -16.94 -1.03
CA MET A 37 7.47 -17.35 -0.08
C MET A 37 6.34 -18.12 -0.78
N LYS A 38 5.88 -17.66 -1.96
CA LYS A 38 4.87 -18.33 -2.78
C LYS A 38 5.27 -19.75 -3.20
N SER A 39 6.57 -20.03 -3.33
CA SER A 39 7.05 -21.37 -3.70
C SER A 39 6.85 -22.41 -2.59
N VAL A 40 6.68 -21.98 -1.34
CA VAL A 40 6.57 -22.88 -0.16
C VAL A 40 5.25 -22.72 0.61
N LEU A 41 4.57 -21.57 0.47
CA LEU A 41 3.31 -21.28 1.15
C LEU A 41 2.10 -21.57 0.26
N LYS A 42 1.08 -22.18 0.86
CA LYS A 42 -0.25 -22.38 0.25
C LYS A 42 -1.24 -21.26 0.56
N ILE A 43 -0.90 -20.40 1.53
CA ILE A 43 -1.73 -19.27 1.96
C ILE A 43 -1.37 -17.99 1.20
N PRO A 44 -2.30 -17.03 1.04
CA PRO A 44 -2.06 -15.78 0.34
C PRO A 44 -0.85 -15.00 0.85
N VAL A 45 -0.06 -14.48 -0.09
CA VAL A 45 1.09 -13.63 0.17
C VAL A 45 0.76 -12.19 -0.24
N ILE A 46 0.96 -11.24 0.68
CA ILE A 46 0.73 -9.81 0.48
C ILE A 46 2.08 -9.09 0.39
N THR A 47 2.30 -8.34 -0.69
CA THR A 47 3.59 -7.67 -0.97
C THR A 47 3.44 -6.15 -0.99
N PRO A 48 4.30 -5.37 -0.30
CA PRO A 48 4.30 -3.91 -0.33
C PRO A 48 5.23 -3.36 -1.43
N ALA A 49 5.59 -2.07 -1.33
CA ALA A 49 6.61 -1.40 -2.15
C ALA A 49 6.31 -1.27 -3.65
N ILE A 50 5.06 -1.49 -4.08
CA ILE A 50 4.59 -1.24 -5.44
C ILE A 50 3.70 0.01 -5.42
N HIS A 51 3.98 1.00 -6.26
CA HIS A 51 3.24 2.27 -6.30
C HIS A 51 2.48 2.48 -7.62
N ARG A 52 2.96 1.85 -8.70
CA ARG A 52 2.43 1.99 -10.06
C ARG A 52 1.35 0.92 -10.31
N PRO A 53 0.12 1.30 -10.72
CA PRO A 53 -0.96 0.35 -11.02
C PRO A 53 -0.52 -0.75 -11.99
N GLU A 54 0.21 -0.38 -13.05
CA GLU A 54 0.70 -1.31 -14.06
C GLU A 54 1.68 -2.36 -13.51
N ASN A 55 2.49 -1.99 -12.52
CA ASN A 55 3.41 -2.91 -11.87
C ASN A 55 2.66 -3.84 -10.90
N ALA A 56 1.64 -3.32 -10.20
CA ALA A 56 0.80 -4.11 -9.33
C ALA A 56 0.02 -5.18 -10.12
N GLU A 57 -0.62 -4.76 -11.21
CA GLU A 57 -1.34 -5.66 -12.12
C GLU A 57 -0.42 -6.73 -12.71
N LYS A 58 0.77 -6.34 -13.17
CA LYS A 58 1.77 -7.28 -13.68
C LYS A 58 2.17 -8.31 -12.63
N ALA A 59 2.48 -7.88 -11.39
CA ALA A 59 2.89 -8.78 -10.32
C ALA A 59 1.79 -9.79 -9.95
N LEU A 60 0.53 -9.36 -9.91
CA LEU A 60 -0.63 -10.21 -9.66
C LEU A 60 -0.82 -11.23 -10.80
N ARG A 61 -0.79 -10.77 -12.06
CA ARG A 61 -0.94 -11.65 -13.24
C ARG A 61 0.16 -12.69 -13.38
N GLU A 62 1.38 -12.33 -13.02
CA GLU A 62 2.53 -13.24 -13.03
C GLU A 62 2.54 -14.20 -11.81
N GLY A 63 1.59 -14.08 -10.88
CA GLY A 63 1.51 -14.95 -9.70
C GLY A 63 2.62 -14.72 -8.67
N LYS A 64 3.32 -13.58 -8.76
CA LYS A 64 4.43 -13.23 -7.87
C LYS A 64 3.98 -12.83 -6.47
N THR A 65 2.72 -12.43 -6.34
CA THR A 65 2.04 -12.09 -5.10
C THR A 65 0.54 -12.29 -5.28
N ASP A 66 -0.20 -12.51 -4.19
CA ASP A 66 -1.66 -12.65 -4.23
C ASP A 66 -2.37 -11.32 -3.97
N MET A 67 -1.70 -10.40 -3.25
CA MET A 67 -2.23 -9.07 -2.96
C MET A 67 -1.12 -8.02 -2.91
N VAL A 68 -1.41 -6.81 -3.38
CA VAL A 68 -0.51 -5.67 -3.23
C VAL A 68 -1.01 -4.78 -2.09
N SER A 69 -0.11 -4.45 -1.17
CA SER A 69 -0.40 -3.53 -0.07
C SER A 69 0.18 -2.15 -0.35
N PHE A 70 -0.57 -1.11 0.01
CA PHE A 70 -0.18 0.28 -0.17
C PHE A 70 -0.09 1.00 1.17
N CYS A 71 0.98 1.77 1.35
CA CYS A 71 1.13 2.71 2.47
C CYS A 71 1.33 4.13 1.92
N ARG A 72 2.55 4.46 1.47
CA ARG A 72 2.88 5.79 0.92
C ARG A 72 1.98 6.23 -0.25
N PRO A 73 1.54 5.35 -1.17
CA PRO A 73 0.60 5.73 -2.23
C PRO A 73 -0.74 6.23 -1.69
N LEU A 74 -1.29 5.60 -0.64
CA LEU A 74 -2.56 6.03 -0.03
C LEU A 74 -2.41 7.30 0.83
N ILE A 75 -1.23 7.53 1.41
CA ILE A 75 -0.91 8.81 2.06
C ILE A 75 -0.88 9.94 1.01
N ALA A 76 -0.28 9.69 -0.15
CA ALA A 76 -0.25 10.66 -1.24
C ALA A 76 -1.63 10.86 -1.87
N ASP A 77 -2.39 9.79 -2.08
CA ASP A 77 -3.70 9.83 -2.74
C ASP A 77 -4.66 8.81 -2.09
N PRO A 78 -5.57 9.23 -1.21
CA PRO A 78 -6.54 8.31 -0.61
C PRO A 78 -7.51 7.70 -1.64
N GLU A 79 -7.68 8.35 -2.80
CA GLU A 79 -8.52 7.88 -3.90
C GLU A 79 -7.77 6.98 -4.90
N TRP A 80 -6.52 6.58 -4.60
CA TRP A 80 -5.68 5.78 -5.50
C TRP A 80 -6.43 4.56 -6.04
N VAL A 81 -7.02 3.74 -5.15
CA VAL A 81 -7.71 2.49 -5.54
C VAL A 81 -8.95 2.79 -6.38
N ASN A 82 -9.74 3.79 -5.99
CA ASN A 82 -10.95 4.19 -6.71
C ASN A 82 -10.60 4.71 -8.12
N LYS A 83 -9.52 5.47 -8.27
CA LYS A 83 -9.04 5.98 -9.56
C LYS A 83 -8.57 4.85 -10.47
N VAL A 84 -7.82 3.88 -9.94
CA VAL A 84 -7.42 2.68 -10.69
C VAL A 84 -8.66 1.92 -11.18
N ALA A 85 -9.62 1.66 -10.29
CA ALA A 85 -10.86 0.96 -10.64
C ALA A 85 -11.68 1.68 -11.74
N LYS A 86 -11.59 3.00 -11.83
CA LYS A 86 -12.25 3.83 -12.86
C LYS A 86 -11.41 4.04 -14.13
N GLY A 87 -10.20 3.47 -14.21
CA GLY A 87 -9.28 3.71 -15.34
C GLY A 87 -8.71 5.14 -15.37
N GLU A 88 -8.75 5.86 -14.25
CA GLU A 88 -8.32 7.26 -14.12
C GLU A 88 -6.88 7.39 -13.57
N GLU A 89 -6.00 6.45 -13.90
CA GLU A 89 -4.64 6.36 -13.34
C GLU A 89 -3.81 7.64 -13.54
N LYS A 90 -4.07 8.39 -14.62
CA LYS A 90 -3.42 9.69 -14.88
C LYS A 90 -3.76 10.77 -13.85
N LYS A 91 -4.88 10.63 -13.11
CA LYS A 91 -5.31 11.55 -12.05
C LYS A 91 -4.75 11.15 -10.67
N ILE A 92 -3.96 10.07 -10.59
CA ILE A 92 -3.34 9.64 -9.34
C ILE A 92 -2.26 10.64 -8.93
N ARG A 93 -2.36 11.15 -7.71
CA ARG A 93 -1.31 11.94 -7.07
C ARG A 93 -0.18 11.01 -6.64
N LYS A 94 0.86 10.92 -7.46
CA LYS A 94 1.97 9.99 -7.27
C LYS A 94 2.81 10.33 -6.04
N CYS A 95 3.08 9.33 -5.21
CA CYS A 95 4.09 9.44 -4.16
C CYS A 95 5.48 9.59 -4.79
N ILE A 96 6.21 10.64 -4.40
CA ILE A 96 7.57 10.94 -4.87
C ILE A 96 8.67 10.29 -4.02
N ARG A 97 8.32 9.38 -3.10
CA ARG A 97 9.26 8.65 -2.23
C ARG A 97 10.22 9.54 -1.42
N CYS A 98 9.86 10.80 -1.14
CA CYS A 98 10.71 11.79 -0.46
C CYS A 98 10.97 11.57 1.04
N LEU A 99 10.37 10.53 1.65
CA LEU A 99 10.51 10.19 3.08
C LEU A 99 10.06 11.24 4.09
N GLY A 100 9.49 12.37 3.66
CA GLY A 100 9.01 13.43 4.56
C GLY A 100 7.98 12.94 5.58
N CYS A 101 7.11 12.02 5.17
CA CYS A 101 6.14 11.37 6.07
C CYS A 101 6.83 10.59 7.21
N LEU A 102 7.80 9.72 6.87
CA LEU A 102 8.57 8.93 7.82
C LEU A 102 9.45 9.82 8.74
N GLN A 103 10.07 10.86 8.19
CA GLN A 103 10.95 11.73 8.97
C GLN A 103 10.18 12.51 10.04
N ARG A 104 8.93 12.88 9.76
CA ARG A 104 8.05 13.52 10.74
C ARG A 104 7.64 12.57 11.85
N THR A 105 7.19 11.36 11.51
CA THR A 105 6.78 10.36 12.51
C THR A 105 7.95 9.93 13.40
N ARG A 106 9.17 9.81 12.85
CA ARG A 106 10.40 9.59 13.63
C ARG A 106 10.70 10.68 14.66
N ARG A 107 10.22 11.90 14.43
CA ARG A 107 10.33 13.04 15.37
C ARG A 107 9.11 13.22 16.26
N ALA A 108 8.22 12.22 16.31
CA ALA A 108 6.93 12.28 17.00
C ALA A 108 6.04 13.47 16.57
N LEU A 109 6.22 13.95 15.34
CA LEU A 109 5.38 15.00 14.76
C LEU A 109 4.21 14.38 14.00
N GLY A 110 3.09 15.12 13.92
CA GLY A 110 1.93 14.70 13.14
C GLY A 110 2.28 14.42 11.68
N LEU A 111 1.69 13.36 11.12
CA LEU A 111 1.92 12.90 9.75
C LEU A 111 1.58 14.02 8.74
N ARG A 112 2.46 14.25 7.78
CA ARG A 112 2.25 15.15 6.63
C ARG A 112 2.85 14.51 5.38
N CYS A 113 2.42 14.95 4.21
CA CYS A 113 2.95 14.53 2.92
C CYS A 113 3.34 15.75 2.08
N GLU A 114 4.44 15.66 1.34
CA GLU A 114 4.93 16.77 0.51
C GLU A 114 3.99 17.07 -0.66
N VAL A 115 3.39 16.02 -1.23
CA VAL A 115 2.48 16.17 -2.37
C VAL A 115 1.01 16.29 -1.93
N ASN A 116 0.67 15.86 -0.71
CA ASN A 116 -0.71 15.89 -0.20
C ASN A 116 -0.79 16.69 1.10
N ARG A 117 -1.25 17.95 0.99
CA ARG A 117 -1.35 18.90 2.11
C ARG A 117 -2.45 18.54 3.12
N GLU A 118 -3.43 17.74 2.70
CA GLU A 118 -4.59 17.36 3.51
C GLU A 118 -4.23 16.31 4.59
N VAL A 119 -3.10 15.61 4.44
CA VAL A 119 -2.69 14.53 5.37
C VAL A 119 -2.56 15.08 6.79
N GLY A 120 -3.31 14.50 7.72
CA GLY A 120 -3.38 14.90 9.12
C GLY A 120 -4.05 16.27 9.36
N GLN A 121 -4.84 16.75 8.40
CA GLN A 121 -5.75 17.91 8.50
C GLN A 121 -7.19 17.55 8.11
N GLU A 122 -7.49 16.26 7.90
CA GLU A 122 -8.75 15.75 7.35
C GLU A 122 -9.97 16.20 8.17
N ARG A 123 -9.80 16.32 9.49
CA ARG A 123 -10.83 16.84 10.41
C ARG A 123 -11.32 18.24 10.04
N TYR A 124 -10.48 19.08 9.43
CA TYR A 124 -10.82 20.45 9.07
C TYR A 124 -11.37 20.59 7.66
N ASN A 125 -11.40 19.51 6.88
CA ASN A 125 -11.95 19.49 5.54
C ASN A 125 -13.30 18.75 5.54
N PRO A 126 -14.43 19.47 5.37
CA PRO A 126 -15.76 18.87 5.36
C PRO A 126 -15.97 17.79 4.29
N GLU A 127 -15.21 17.84 3.18
CA GLU A 127 -15.26 16.81 2.13
C GLU A 127 -14.88 15.42 2.66
N TYR A 128 -14.01 15.36 3.67
CA TYR A 128 -13.56 14.11 4.30
C TYR A 128 -14.37 13.71 5.53
N HIS A 129 -15.39 14.49 5.91
CA HIS A 129 -16.25 14.15 7.04
C HIS A 129 -17.15 12.97 6.67
N ARG A 130 -16.75 11.77 7.06
CA ARG A 130 -17.65 10.61 7.00
C ARG A 130 -18.60 10.65 8.20
N LEU A 131 -19.82 11.13 7.96
CA LEU A 131 -20.89 11.17 8.97
C LEU A 131 -21.39 9.77 9.38
N SER A 132 -21.10 8.75 8.58
CA SER A 132 -21.39 7.35 8.88
C SER A 132 -20.32 6.43 8.28
N ALA A 133 -20.06 5.31 8.94
CA ALA A 133 -19.26 4.24 8.34
C ALA A 133 -19.99 3.71 7.09
N PRO A 134 -19.29 3.52 5.96
CA PRO A 134 -19.91 2.96 4.77
C PRO A 134 -20.53 1.59 5.08
N ASN A 135 -21.66 1.30 4.45
CA ASN A 135 -22.30 0.00 4.56
C ASN A 135 -21.40 -1.06 3.91
N TRP A 136 -20.71 -1.85 4.74
CA TRP A 136 -19.74 -2.83 4.27
C TRP A 136 -20.31 -3.87 3.29
N LYS A 137 -21.64 -4.07 3.29
CA LYS A 137 -22.35 -4.96 2.35
C LYS A 137 -22.34 -4.45 0.91
N GLU A 138 -22.10 -3.17 0.68
CA GLU A 138 -22.00 -2.57 -0.67
C GLU A 138 -20.61 -2.78 -1.29
N TYR A 139 -19.61 -3.14 -0.48
CA TYR A 139 -18.22 -3.34 -0.88
C TYR A 139 -17.78 -4.80 -0.82
N SER A 140 -18.69 -5.73 -0.51
CA SER A 140 -18.39 -7.16 -0.58
C SER A 140 -18.16 -7.54 -2.04
N LEU A 141 -16.94 -8.00 -2.35
CA LEU A 141 -16.65 -8.64 -3.63
C LEU A 141 -17.64 -9.80 -3.85
N PRO A 142 -18.09 -10.06 -5.09
CA PRO A 142 -18.86 -11.25 -5.39
C PRO A 142 -18.10 -12.48 -4.86
N LYS A 143 -18.80 -13.34 -4.13
CA LYS A 143 -18.26 -14.64 -3.72
C LYS A 143 -18.00 -15.52 -4.93
#